data_AF-A0A964YN89-F1
#
_entry.id   AF-A0A964YN89-F1
#
_cell.length_a   1.000
_cell.length_b   1.000
_cell.length_c   1.000
_cell.angle_alpha   90.00
_cell.angle_beta   90.00
_cell.angle_gamma   90.00
#
_symmetry.space_group_name_H-M   'P 1'
#
loop_
_entity.id
_entity.type
_entity.pdbx_description
1 polymer ?
#
loop_
_entity_poly.entity_id
_entity_poly.type
_entity_poly.pdbx_seq_one_letter_code
_entity_poly.pdbx_strand_id
1 'polypeptide(L)'
;MNEYENGTHYNHRPRADRKLLLNRKEINRIEKFLKVKGNTMVPLKLYLSDKGWVKVEIAFAVGKKLHDKRHDLKLKDDQREMDRALKR
;
A
#
# COMPACT_ATOMS: atom_id res chain seq x y z
N MET A 1 7.71 9.79 9.07
CA MET A 1 6.61 9.63 10.05
C MET A 1 7.17 10.21 11.33
N ASN A 2 6.78 11.44 11.62
CA ASN A 2 7.40 12.23 12.66
C ASN A 2 6.69 11.94 13.98
N GLU A 3 7.43 12.12 15.07
CA GLU A 3 6.85 12.05 16.41
C GLU A 3 5.85 13.19 16.59
N TYR A 4 4.93 13.01 17.54
CA TYR A 4 3.94 14.05 17.83
C TYR A 4 4.64 15.20 18.55
N GLU A 5 4.69 16.39 17.94
CA GLU A 5 5.44 17.54 18.46
C GLU A 5 4.99 17.97 19.86
N ASN A 6 3.71 17.75 20.20
CA ASN A 6 3.17 18.10 21.52
C ASN A 6 3.24 16.94 22.54
N GLY A 7 3.96 15.85 22.24
CA GLY A 7 4.23 14.79 23.20
C GLY A 7 5.59 15.02 23.84
N THR A 8 5.62 15.42 25.11
CA THR A 8 6.86 15.78 25.82
C THR A 8 7.79 14.57 25.96
N HIS A 9 7.51 13.65 26.90
CA HIS A 9 8.38 12.50 27.18
C HIS A 9 7.74 11.14 26.82
N TYR A 10 6.42 11.10 26.62
CA TYR A 10 5.65 9.89 26.34
C TYR A 10 5.26 9.77 24.87
N ASN A 11 6.20 10.05 23.97
CA ASN A 11 5.94 9.97 22.54
C ASN A 11 5.90 8.53 22.02
N HIS A 12 5.01 8.29 21.07
CA HIS A 12 4.88 6.99 20.43
C HIS A 12 6.01 6.80 19.40
N ARG A 13 6.60 5.61 19.37
CA ARG A 13 7.60 5.28 18.34
C ARG A 13 6.94 5.30 16.96
N PRO A 14 7.39 6.14 16.01
CA PRO A 14 6.66 6.36 14.76
C PRO A 14 6.71 5.17 13.79
N ARG A 15 7.77 4.34 13.87
CA ARG A 15 7.94 3.13 13.04
C ARG A 15 7.64 1.83 13.81
N ALA A 16 6.83 1.91 14.87
CA ALA A 16 6.45 0.73 15.63
C ALA A 16 5.50 -0.18 14.81
N ASP A 17 5.69 -1.49 14.96
CA ASP A 17 4.77 -2.48 14.42
C ASP A 17 3.41 -2.36 15.12
N ARG A 18 2.36 -2.05 14.34
CA ARG A 18 0.98 -1.98 14.84
C ARG A 18 0.24 -3.25 14.48
N LYS A 19 -0.37 -3.89 15.46
CA LYS A 19 -1.23 -5.07 15.23
C LYS A 19 -2.50 -4.66 14.49
N LEU A 20 -2.81 -5.34 13.40
CA LEU A 20 -4.06 -5.17 12.67
C LEU A 20 -5.16 -6.02 13.32
N LEU A 21 -6.34 -5.43 13.47
CA LEU A 21 -7.52 -6.12 13.97
C LEU A 21 -8.29 -6.70 12.78
N LEU A 22 -8.11 -8.00 12.53
CA LEU A 22 -8.72 -8.74 11.42
C LEU A 22 -9.47 -9.96 11.97
N ASN A 23 -10.47 -10.44 11.23
CA ASN A 23 -11.14 -11.68 11.60
C ASN A 23 -10.25 -12.89 11.30
N ARG A 24 -10.41 -13.97 12.08
CA ARG A 24 -9.62 -15.20 11.92
C ARG A 24 -9.67 -15.78 10.50
N LYS A 25 -10.84 -15.74 9.85
CA LYS A 25 -11.02 -16.22 8.47
C LYS A 25 -10.21 -15.39 7.46
N GLU A 26 -10.13 -14.08 7.67
CA GLU A 26 -9.37 -13.16 6.82
C GLU A 26 -7.87 -13.39 6.99
N ILE A 27 -7.40 -13.55 8.23
CA ILE A 27 -6.00 -13.86 8.54
C ILE A 27 -5.57 -15.13 7.81
N ASN A 28 -6.34 -16.22 7.92
CA ASN A 28 -6.01 -17.49 7.25
C ASN A 28 -5.96 -17.35 5.72
N ARG A 29 -6.84 -16.52 5.13
CA ARG A 29 -6.85 -16.25 3.68
C ARG A 29 -5.60 -15.45 3.27
N ILE A 30 -5.24 -14.45 4.06
CA ILE A 30 -4.08 -13.59 3.85
C ILE A 30 -2.78 -14.38 3.95
N GLU A 31 -2.64 -15.21 4.99
CA GLU A 31 -1.45 -16.04 5.17
C GLU A 31 -1.24 -16.98 3.98
N LYS A 32 -2.30 -17.61 3.47
CA LYS A 32 -2.23 -18.44 2.26
C LYS A 32 -1.77 -17.63 1.05
N PHE A 33 -2.27 -16.41 0.89
CA PHE A 33 -1.89 -15.53 -0.21
C PHE A 33 -0.42 -15.09 -0.12
N LEU A 34 0.07 -14.74 1.08
CA LEU A 34 1.44 -14.27 1.30
C LEU A 34 2.49 -15.39 1.23
N LYS A 35 2.11 -16.65 1.48
CA LYS A 35 3.01 -17.80 1.31
C LYS A 35 3.47 -17.99 -0.13
N VAL A 36 2.70 -17.52 -1.11
CA VAL A 36 3.07 -17.57 -2.53
C VAL A 36 4.14 -16.52 -2.81
N LYS A 37 5.31 -16.97 -3.28
CA LYS A 37 6.44 -16.09 -3.58
C LYS A 37 6.07 -15.04 -4.63
N GLY A 38 6.31 -13.77 -4.32
CA GLY A 38 6.02 -12.63 -5.22
C GLY A 38 4.70 -11.91 -4.92
N ASN A 39 3.86 -12.48 -4.07
CA ASN A 39 2.67 -11.81 -3.56
C ASN A 39 3.04 -10.88 -2.40
N THR A 40 2.40 -9.72 -2.34
CA THR A 40 2.62 -8.72 -1.31
C THR A 40 1.31 -8.01 -0.98
N MET A 41 1.20 -7.60 0.27
CA MET A 41 0.09 -6.80 0.77
C MET A 41 0.53 -5.35 0.90
N VAL A 42 -0.27 -4.41 0.41
CA VAL A 42 0.07 -2.98 0.40
C VAL A 42 -1.11 -2.17 0.95
N PRO A 43 -0.87 -1.21 1.87
CA PRO A 43 -1.91 -0.30 2.31
C PRO A 43 -2.25 0.70 1.19
N LEU A 44 -3.54 0.90 0.93
CA LEU A 44 -4.03 1.87 -0.03
C LEU A 44 -4.41 3.18 0.63
N LYS A 45 -5.25 3.10 1.67
CA LYS A 45 -5.84 4.27 2.32
C LYS A 45 -6.00 4.05 3.81
N LEU A 46 -5.90 5.13 4.56
CA LEU A 46 -6.27 5.20 5.97
C LEU A 46 -7.51 6.09 6.07
N TYR A 47 -8.53 5.62 6.77
CA TYR A 47 -9.77 6.38 6.96
C TYR A 47 -10.26 6.25 8.40
N LEU A 48 -10.92 7.31 8.88
CA LEU A 48 -11.60 7.28 10.18
C LEU A 48 -12.99 6.69 9.98
N SER A 49 -13.34 5.69 10.80
CA SER A 49 -14.72 5.24 10.90
C SER A 49 -15.54 6.19 11.79
N ASP A 50 -16.85 6.16 11.65
CA ASP A 50 -17.79 6.96 12.44
C ASP A 50 -17.66 6.73 13.95
N LYS A 51 -17.11 5.57 14.35
CA LYS A 51 -16.83 5.21 15.74
C LYS A 51 -15.47 5.72 16.25
N GLY A 52 -14.76 6.55 15.48
CA GLY A 52 -13.46 7.13 15.85
C GLY A 52 -12.23 6.24 15.60
N TRP A 53 -12.42 5.02 15.10
CA TRP A 53 -11.31 4.10 14.79
C TRP A 53 -10.66 4.42 13.45
N VAL A 54 -9.33 4.37 13.40
CA VAL A 54 -8.60 4.38 12.12
C VAL A 54 -8.66 2.99 11.51
N LYS A 55 -9.21 2.91 10.30
CA LYS A 55 -9.23 1.70 9.47
C LYS A 55 -8.25 1.85 8.32
N VAL A 56 -7.64 0.72 7.96
CA VAL A 56 -6.70 0.63 6.83
C VAL A 56 -7.36 -0.17 5.73
N GLU A 57 -7.47 0.42 4.54
CA GLU A 57 -7.79 -0.30 3.33
C GLU A 57 -6.52 -0.92 2.75
N ILE A 58 -6.58 -2.20 2.44
CA ILE A 58 -5.43 -3.02 2.08
C ILE A 58 -5.70 -3.70 0.74
N ALA A 59 -4.71 -3.67 -0.15
CA ALA A 59 -4.74 -4.40 -1.42
C ALA A 59 -3.71 -5.53 -1.45
N PHE A 60 -4.03 -6.53 -2.27
CA PHE A 60 -3.13 -7.62 -2.63
C PHE A 60 -2.54 -7.34 -4.00
N ALA A 61 -1.22 -7.38 -4.10
CA ALA A 61 -0.50 -7.11 -5.33
C ALA A 61 0.56 -8.18 -5.57
N VAL A 62 0.91 -8.36 -6.84
CA VAL A 62 2.06 -9.17 -7.24
C VAL A 62 3.19 -8.23 -7.65
N GLY A 63 4.38 -8.45 -7.12
CA GLY A 63 5.56 -7.69 -7.52
C GLY A 63 5.90 -7.95 -8.99
N LYS A 64 5.91 -6.90 -9.82
CA LYS A 64 6.35 -6.99 -11.23
C LYS A 64 7.85 -7.27 -11.30
N LYS A 65 8.27 -8.14 -12.23
CA LYS A 65 9.69 -8.40 -12.47
C LYS A 65 10.35 -7.20 -13.18
N LEU A 66 11.67 -7.09 -13.06
CA LEU A 66 12.44 -5.97 -13.63
C LEU A 66 12.27 -5.83 -15.16
N HIS A 67 12.09 -6.94 -15.88
CA HIS A 67 11.82 -6.91 -17.33
C HIS A 67 10.44 -6.33 -17.64
N ASP A 68 9.40 -6.74 -16.90
CA ASP A 68 8.04 -6.24 -17.07
C ASP A 68 7.98 -4.72 -16.84
N LYS A 69 8.76 -4.21 -15.88
CA LYS A 69 8.84 -2.76 -15.60
C LYS A 69 9.37 -1.96 -16.78
N ARG A 70 10.33 -2.48 -17.55
CA ARG A 70 10.89 -1.77 -18.71
C ARG A 70 9.85 -1.64 -19.84
N HIS A 71 9.10 -2.72 -20.10
CA HIS A 71 8.06 -2.71 -21.10
C HIS A 71 6.91 -1.75 -20.72
N ASP A 72 6.47 -1.79 -19.46
CA ASP A 72 5.47 -0.85 -18.95
C ASP A 72 5.93 0.61 -18.99
N LEU A 73 7.21 0.88 -18.71
CA LEU A 73 7.75 2.24 -18.73
C LEU A 73 7.70 2.80 -20.16
N LYS A 74 8.12 1.98 -21.14
CA LYS A 74 8.05 2.32 -22.56
C LYS A 74 6.62 2.61 -23.00
N LEU A 75 5.68 1.71 -22.70
CA LEU A 75 4.26 1.91 -23.03
C LEU A 75 3.69 3.19 -22.41
N LYS A 76 4.06 3.51 -21.16
CA LYS A 76 3.63 4.75 -20.49
C LYS A 76 4.19 6.00 -21.14
N ASP A 77 5.45 5.97 -21.57
CA ASP A 77 6.06 7.11 -22.25
C ASP A 77 5.47 7.27 -23.65
N ASP A 78 5.29 6.19 -24.41
CA ASP A 78 4.63 6.18 -25.72
C ASP A 78 3.20 6.76 -25.62
N GLN A 79 2.42 6.37 -24.61
CA GLN A 79 1.08 6.91 -24.37
C GLN A 79 1.10 8.41 -24.07
N ARG A 80 2.05 8.88 -23.24
CA ARG A 80 2.19 10.32 -22.96
C ARG A 80 2.57 11.13 -24.18
N GLU A 81 3.39 10.59 -25.07
CA GLU A 81 3.76 11.27 -26.32
C GLU A 81 2.56 11.36 -27.27
N MET A 82 1.79 10.27 -27.42
CA MET A 82 0.54 10.29 -28.20
C MET A 82 -0.47 11.30 -27.64
N ASP A 83 -0.70 11.30 -26.33
CA ASP A 83 -1.62 12.23 -25.67
C ASP A 83 -1.19 13.71 -25.85
N ARG A 84 0.13 13.98 -25.91
CA ARG A 84 0.67 15.32 -26.21
C ARG A 84 0.49 15.70 -27.68
N ALA A 85 0.67 14.75 -28.60
CA ALA A 85 0.49 14.98 -30.02
C ALA A 85 -0.98 15.23 -30.38
N LEU A 86 -1.92 14.54 -29.72
CA LEU A 86 -3.37 14.71 -29.95
C LEU A 86 -3.94 16.02 -29.38
N LYS A 87 -3.24 16.64 -28.43
CA LYS A 87 -3.66 17.90 -27.77
C LYS A 87 -3.21 19.16 -28.52
N ARG A 88 -2.49 19.00 -29.63
CA ARG A 88 -2.00 20.08 -30.48
C ARG A 88 -2.80 20.11 -31.78
#